data_AF-A0A1Y4R9J9-F1
#
_entry.id   AF-A0A1Y4R9J9-F1
#
_cell.length_a   1.000
_cell.length_b   1.000
_cell.length_c   1.000
_cell.angle_alpha   90.00
_cell.angle_beta   90.00
_cell.angle_gamma   90.00
#
_symmetry.space_group_name_H-M   'P 1'
#
loop_
_entity.id
_entity.type
_entity.pdbx_description
1 polymer ?
#
loop_
_entity_poly.entity_id
_entity_poly.type
_entity_poly.pdbx_seq_one_letter_code
_entity_poly.pdbx_strand_id
1 'polypeptide(L)'
;MEKKVKRIALLSGGGDCPGLNAVIRTITKTAIHKYGWEVIGYVYGYRGLYNNNYIELTEEKVENIYKEGGTILYSSNKDNLFDYLVDDGKGGKVKKDVSDVGVENLKKAGVDVLVVLGGDGTLTSARDFSRKGVNVIGVPKTMDNDLSSTDLTYGFISAMSVGTEFIDRLQTTAKSHHRVICCELMGRDAGWIALYAGLAGNAGVCLIPEIPFTIENIAKHIAKRDEQGLPYTVIAVAEGAKYADGTKVIGKIVEDSPDPVRYSGLAAKVADDLEKVIPNHEVRSVNPGHIIRGGDITPYDRILSIRFGVKACELIDEGLFGNVVTLHGENMDYTSLEEVIGDAKFGKQKRVDPNGELVRAAKAVGVCFGDE
;
A
#
# COMPACT_ATOMS: atom_id res chain seq x y z
N MET A 1 -8.28 -8.35 39.00
CA MET A 1 -7.82 -7.03 38.54
C MET A 1 -7.26 -7.21 37.16
N GLU A 2 -7.87 -6.61 36.14
CA GLU A 2 -7.28 -6.58 34.80
C GLU A 2 -5.90 -5.92 34.87
N LYS A 3 -4.93 -6.51 34.17
CA LYS A 3 -3.54 -6.06 34.17
C LYS A 3 -3.49 -4.71 33.44
N LYS A 4 -3.29 -3.62 34.18
CA LYS A 4 -3.18 -2.27 33.60
C LYS A 4 -2.01 -2.21 32.62
N VAL A 5 -2.27 -1.77 31.39
CA VAL A 5 -1.25 -1.56 30.35
C VAL A 5 -0.23 -0.54 30.83
N LYS A 6 1.05 -0.88 30.71
CA LYS A 6 2.18 0.01 31.04
C LYS A 6 3.10 0.25 29.86
N ARG A 7 3.30 -0.76 29.01
CA ARG A 7 4.22 -0.67 27.88
C ARG A 7 3.64 -1.29 26.61
N ILE A 8 3.70 -0.56 25.51
CA ILE A 8 3.31 -1.04 24.19
C ILE A 8 4.53 -1.11 23.27
N ALA A 9 4.50 -2.02 22.29
CA ALA A 9 5.52 -2.11 21.25
C ALA A 9 4.92 -1.88 19.87
N LEU A 10 5.62 -1.14 19.01
CA LEU A 10 5.25 -0.93 17.62
C LEU A 10 6.19 -1.72 16.71
N LEU A 11 5.68 -2.22 15.58
CA LEU A 11 6.52 -2.65 14.47
C LEU A 11 5.85 -2.31 13.14
N SER A 12 6.65 -2.06 12.11
CA SER A 12 6.20 -1.90 10.73
C SER A 12 6.71 -3.04 9.85
N GLY A 13 5.81 -3.66 9.09
CA GLY A 13 6.13 -4.74 8.14
C GLY A 13 5.65 -4.44 6.72
N GLY A 14 6.26 -5.12 5.74
CA GLY A 14 5.97 -4.93 4.32
C GLY A 14 6.55 -3.63 3.75
N GLY A 15 6.23 -3.34 2.48
CA GLY A 15 6.70 -2.13 1.81
C GLY A 15 6.28 -0.87 2.56
N ASP A 16 7.15 0.13 2.62
CA ASP A 16 6.82 1.42 3.22
C ASP A 16 5.76 2.16 2.39
N CYS A 17 5.08 3.10 3.03
CA CYS A 17 4.18 4.04 2.37
C CYS A 17 4.23 5.38 3.12
N PRO A 18 3.79 6.48 2.48
CA PRO A 18 3.64 7.75 3.15
C PRO A 18 2.69 7.62 4.37
N GLY A 19 2.98 8.33 5.45
CA GLY A 19 2.14 8.36 6.66
C GLY A 19 2.58 7.42 7.79
N LEU A 20 3.47 6.45 7.53
CA LEU A 20 3.96 5.52 8.57
C LEU A 20 4.54 6.23 9.81
N ASN A 21 5.46 7.17 9.59
CA ASN A 21 6.03 7.97 10.67
C ASN A 21 4.99 8.83 11.40
N ALA A 22 3.96 9.33 10.70
CA ALA A 22 2.88 10.09 11.32
C ALA A 22 2.02 9.21 12.25
N VAL A 23 1.78 7.95 11.88
CA VAL A 23 1.10 6.98 12.76
C VAL A 23 1.98 6.63 13.97
N ILE A 24 3.27 6.34 13.76
CA ILE A 24 4.22 6.04 14.85
C ILE A 24 4.28 7.19 15.85
N ARG A 25 4.39 8.43 15.36
CA ARG A 25 4.36 9.64 16.20
C ARG A 25 3.06 9.73 16.97
N THR A 26 1.93 9.56 16.31
CA THR A 26 0.61 9.73 16.94
C THR A 26 0.39 8.72 18.04
N ILE A 27 0.67 7.44 17.78
CA ILE A 27 0.56 6.39 18.80
C ILE A 27 1.47 6.71 19.98
N THR A 28 2.74 7.05 19.71
CA THR A 28 3.71 7.40 20.75
C THR A 28 3.23 8.56 21.61
N LYS A 29 2.85 9.70 21.01
CA LYS A 29 2.38 10.88 21.75
C LYS A 29 1.09 10.59 22.51
N THR A 30 0.13 9.87 21.92
CA THR A 30 -1.14 9.53 22.58
C THR A 30 -0.92 8.61 23.78
N ALA A 31 -0.11 7.57 23.60
CA ALA A 31 0.27 6.62 24.65
C ALA A 31 0.92 7.33 25.85
N ILE A 32 1.87 8.24 25.59
CA ILE A 32 2.57 9.00 26.64
C ILE A 32 1.65 10.02 27.32
N HIS A 33 1.01 10.91 26.56
CA HIS A 33 0.27 12.05 27.15
C HIS A 33 -1.06 11.66 27.77
N LYS A 34 -1.82 10.78 27.11
CA LYS A 34 -3.20 10.45 27.54
C LYS A 34 -3.20 9.31 28.55
N TYR A 35 -2.34 8.30 28.35
CA TYR A 35 -2.40 7.05 29.11
C TYR A 35 -1.17 6.79 30.00
N GLY A 36 -0.07 7.53 29.82
CA GLY A 36 1.16 7.36 30.60
C GLY A 36 1.88 6.04 30.31
N TRP A 37 1.74 5.48 29.10
CA TRP A 37 2.41 4.26 28.69
C TRP A 37 3.81 4.54 28.16
N GLU A 38 4.71 3.59 28.36
CA GLU A 38 6.00 3.52 27.67
C GLU A 38 5.83 2.90 26.29
N VAL A 39 6.64 3.36 25.33
CA VAL A 39 6.53 2.94 23.94
C VAL A 39 7.89 2.52 23.43
N ILE A 40 7.98 1.32 22.87
CA ILE A 40 9.15 0.84 22.13
C ILE A 40 8.78 0.55 20.69
N GLY A 41 9.76 0.61 19.79
CA GLY A 41 9.59 0.24 18.38
C GLY A 41 10.61 -0.82 17.98
N TYR A 42 10.16 -2.00 17.56
CA TYR A 42 11.04 -3.01 17.00
C TYR A 42 11.52 -2.58 15.61
N VAL A 43 12.84 -2.51 15.44
CA VAL A 43 13.44 -2.09 14.17
C VAL A 43 13.51 -3.26 13.19
N TYR A 44 13.19 -3.02 11.92
CA TYR A 44 13.07 -4.05 10.87
C TYR A 44 11.91 -5.03 11.07
N GLY A 45 10.78 -4.56 11.62
CA GLY A 45 9.56 -5.33 11.71
C GLY A 45 9.70 -6.61 12.56
N TYR A 46 9.19 -7.73 12.05
CA TYR A 46 9.24 -9.01 12.74
C TYR A 46 10.67 -9.54 12.98
N ARG A 47 11.65 -9.18 12.15
CA ARG A 47 13.05 -9.51 12.42
C ARG A 47 13.60 -8.77 13.64
N GLY A 48 13.15 -7.53 13.86
CA GLY A 48 13.43 -6.81 15.11
C GLY A 48 12.88 -7.55 16.31
N LEU A 49 11.63 -7.99 16.22
CA LEU A 49 10.98 -8.78 17.26
C LEU A 49 11.73 -10.10 17.55
N TYR A 50 12.13 -10.83 16.52
CA TYR A 50 12.89 -12.08 16.66
C TYR A 50 14.25 -11.88 17.34
N ASN A 51 14.97 -10.82 16.97
CA ASN A 51 16.29 -10.51 17.54
C ASN A 51 16.21 -9.70 18.85
N ASN A 52 15.01 -9.40 19.35
CA ASN A 52 14.75 -8.48 20.45
C ASN A 52 15.44 -7.11 20.28
N ASN A 53 15.46 -6.61 19.05
CA ASN A 53 16.10 -5.34 18.68
C ASN A 53 15.03 -4.25 18.55
N TYR A 54 15.01 -3.33 19.51
CA TYR A 54 14.07 -2.22 19.56
C TYR A 54 14.73 -0.93 20.03
N ILE A 55 14.08 0.19 19.73
CA ILE A 55 14.41 1.51 20.25
C ILE A 55 13.27 2.00 21.16
N GLU A 56 13.59 2.77 22.19
CA GLU A 56 12.58 3.54 22.91
C GLU A 56 12.06 4.67 22.03
N LEU A 57 10.74 4.86 22.01
CA LEU A 57 10.06 5.93 21.31
C LEU A 57 9.61 6.97 22.35
N THR A 58 10.37 8.07 22.44
CA THR A 58 10.07 9.21 23.31
C THR A 58 9.41 10.32 22.51
N GLU A 59 8.76 11.27 23.19
CA GLU A 59 8.18 12.46 22.55
C GLU A 59 9.21 13.19 21.67
N GLU A 60 10.43 13.39 22.18
CA GLU A 60 11.52 14.03 21.46
C GLU A 60 11.88 13.30 20.15
N LYS A 61 12.00 11.97 20.21
CA LYS A 61 12.37 11.15 19.04
C LYS A 61 11.33 11.18 17.93
N VAL A 62 10.06 11.38 18.28
CA VAL A 62 8.97 11.36 17.29
C VAL A 62 8.48 12.75 16.89
N GLU A 63 9.04 13.83 17.44
CA GLU A 63 8.43 15.15 17.27
C GLU A 63 8.36 15.58 15.80
N ASN A 64 9.43 15.39 15.05
CA ASN A 64 9.57 15.93 13.69
C ASN A 64 9.30 14.94 12.55
N ILE A 65 9.01 13.68 12.86
CA ILE A 65 8.92 12.62 11.85
C ILE A 65 7.58 12.63 11.08
N TYR A 66 6.58 13.39 11.52
CA TYR A 66 5.21 13.34 10.98
C TYR A 66 5.08 13.73 9.50
N LYS A 67 6.07 14.44 8.95
CA LYS A 67 6.12 14.84 7.54
C LYS A 67 7.07 13.97 6.72
N GLU A 68 7.90 13.16 7.37
CA GLU A 68 8.94 12.37 6.73
C GLU A 68 8.33 11.09 6.14
N GLY A 69 8.60 10.84 4.86
CA GLY A 69 8.31 9.57 4.22
C GLY A 69 9.07 8.38 4.84
N GLY A 70 8.72 7.17 4.45
CA GLY A 70 9.32 5.95 4.99
C GLY A 70 8.95 5.69 6.46
N THR A 71 9.84 5.03 7.19
CA THR A 71 9.66 4.69 8.61
C THR A 71 10.98 4.74 9.37
N ILE A 72 11.01 5.41 10.53
CA ILE A 72 12.17 5.42 11.44
C ILE A 72 12.48 4.04 12.04
N LEU A 73 11.52 3.11 12.00
CA LEU A 73 11.71 1.74 12.47
C LEU A 73 12.32 0.84 11.40
N TYR A 74 12.51 1.32 10.17
CA TYR A 74 12.74 0.48 9.00
C TYR A 74 11.62 -0.56 8.83
N SER A 75 11.69 -1.35 7.76
CA SER A 75 10.72 -2.43 7.54
C SER A 75 11.42 -3.67 7.00
N SER A 76 10.75 -4.81 7.11
CA SER A 76 11.09 -6.01 6.39
C SER A 76 9.92 -6.48 5.54
N ASN A 77 10.22 -6.81 4.29
CA ASN A 77 9.22 -7.26 3.31
C ASN A 77 9.07 -8.78 3.26
N LYS A 78 9.87 -9.52 4.04
CA LYS A 78 10.00 -10.97 3.93
C LYS A 78 9.79 -11.71 5.25
N ASP A 79 9.96 -11.01 6.37
CA ASP A 79 10.03 -11.67 7.66
C ASP A 79 8.64 -11.93 8.23
N ASN A 80 8.30 -13.21 8.38
CA ASN A 80 7.13 -13.71 9.10
C ASN A 80 7.62 -14.75 10.11
N LEU A 81 7.40 -14.55 11.41
CA LEU A 81 7.95 -15.47 12.43
C LEU A 81 7.28 -16.85 12.44
N PHE A 82 6.11 -17.00 11.80
CA PHE A 82 5.45 -18.30 11.63
C PHE A 82 5.99 -19.08 10.41
N ASP A 83 6.74 -18.41 9.53
CA ASP A 83 7.35 -18.98 8.32
C ASP A 83 8.70 -18.29 8.03
N TYR A 84 9.60 -18.32 9.03
CA TYR A 84 10.81 -17.50 9.04
C TYR A 84 11.98 -18.24 8.42
N LEU A 85 12.78 -17.52 7.62
CA LEU A 85 13.94 -18.09 6.94
C LEU A 85 15.15 -18.10 7.89
N VAL A 86 15.54 -19.29 8.34
CA VAL A 86 16.70 -19.51 9.21
C VAL A 86 17.81 -20.28 8.50
N ASP A 87 19.06 -20.10 8.95
CA ASP A 87 20.18 -20.94 8.52
C ASP A 87 19.95 -22.38 8.99
N ASP A 88 20.15 -23.35 8.11
CA ASP A 88 19.99 -24.77 8.43
C ASP A 88 21.18 -25.37 9.18
N GLY A 89 22.21 -24.57 9.48
CA GLY A 89 23.45 -24.97 10.12
C GLY A 89 24.42 -25.71 9.20
N LYS A 90 24.07 -25.85 7.91
CA LYS A 90 24.84 -26.52 6.85
C LYS A 90 25.14 -25.60 5.67
N GLY A 91 24.90 -24.29 5.83
CA GLY A 91 25.09 -23.28 4.79
C GLY A 91 23.90 -23.11 3.84
N GLY A 92 22.77 -23.77 4.12
CA GLY A 92 21.49 -23.59 3.45
C GLY A 92 20.52 -22.74 4.28
N LYS A 93 19.34 -22.48 3.71
CA LYS A 93 18.25 -21.79 4.42
C LYS A 93 16.99 -22.63 4.43
N VAL A 94 16.31 -22.67 5.56
CA VAL A 94 15.05 -23.41 5.75
C VAL A 94 14.02 -22.52 6.41
N LYS A 95 12.76 -22.68 6.01
CA LYS A 95 11.62 -22.01 6.62
C LYS A 95 11.18 -22.75 7.88
N LYS A 96 11.01 -22.02 8.99
CA LYS A 96 10.63 -22.56 10.29
C LYS A 96 9.73 -21.59 11.05
N ASP A 97 8.76 -22.13 11.79
CA ASP A 97 8.06 -21.36 12.82
C ASP A 97 9.01 -21.10 14.01
N VAL A 98 9.29 -19.82 14.22
CA VAL A 98 10.09 -19.27 15.34
C VAL A 98 9.30 -18.25 16.15
N SER A 99 7.98 -18.20 15.98
CA SER A 99 7.13 -17.18 16.60
C SER A 99 7.11 -17.24 18.13
N ASP A 100 7.38 -18.40 18.74
CA ASP A 100 7.53 -18.51 20.20
C ASP A 100 8.70 -17.67 20.74
N VAL A 101 9.77 -17.50 19.95
CA VAL A 101 10.88 -16.60 20.29
C VAL A 101 10.39 -15.15 20.35
N GLY A 102 9.52 -14.76 19.41
CA GLY A 102 8.87 -13.44 19.43
C GLY A 102 8.01 -13.25 20.68
N VAL A 103 7.19 -14.24 21.04
CA VAL A 103 6.37 -14.19 22.26
C VAL A 103 7.22 -14.05 23.51
N GLU A 104 8.33 -14.79 23.60
CA GLU A 104 9.27 -14.65 24.71
C GLU A 104 9.94 -13.28 24.76
N ASN A 105 10.33 -12.73 23.62
CA ASN A 105 10.99 -11.43 23.55
C ASN A 105 10.05 -10.29 23.97
N LEU A 106 8.76 -10.35 23.61
CA LEU A 106 7.75 -9.42 24.12
C LEU A 106 7.67 -9.48 25.65
N LYS A 107 7.64 -10.69 26.23
CA LYS A 107 7.64 -10.89 27.69
C LYS A 107 8.91 -10.34 28.34
N LYS A 108 10.09 -10.64 27.78
CA LYS A 108 11.40 -10.14 28.26
C LYS A 108 11.48 -8.61 28.21
N ALA A 109 10.92 -8.00 27.17
CA ALA A 109 10.84 -6.55 27.01
C ALA A 109 9.71 -5.90 27.84
N GLY A 110 8.91 -6.68 28.58
CA GLY A 110 7.82 -6.17 29.41
C GLY A 110 6.66 -5.58 28.60
N VAL A 111 6.48 -6.00 27.35
CA VAL A 111 5.43 -5.49 26.47
C VAL A 111 4.09 -6.10 26.85
N ASP A 112 3.09 -5.25 27.09
CA ASP A 112 1.71 -5.67 27.37
C ASP A 112 0.88 -5.81 26.10
N VAL A 113 1.15 -4.99 25.07
CA VAL A 113 0.42 -4.97 23.80
C VAL A 113 1.36 -4.70 22.62
N LEU A 114 1.20 -5.47 21.54
CA LEU A 114 1.89 -5.29 20.28
C LEU A 114 0.99 -4.57 19.27
N VAL A 115 1.47 -3.45 18.73
CA VAL A 115 0.81 -2.69 17.67
C VAL A 115 1.52 -2.95 16.35
N VAL A 116 0.79 -3.50 15.38
CA VAL A 116 1.35 -3.95 14.09
C VAL A 116 0.87 -3.03 12.97
N LEU A 117 1.81 -2.30 12.37
CA LEU A 117 1.58 -1.41 11.22
C LEU A 117 1.89 -2.19 9.93
N GLY A 118 0.87 -2.54 9.13
CA GLY A 118 1.10 -3.49 8.04
C GLY A 118 -0.05 -3.64 7.04
N GLY A 119 0.28 -4.17 5.86
CA GLY A 119 -0.72 -4.68 4.91
C GLY A 119 -1.07 -6.14 5.20
N ASP A 120 -1.76 -6.80 4.27
CA ASP A 120 -2.28 -8.17 4.43
C ASP A 120 -1.28 -9.15 5.05
N GLY A 121 -0.11 -9.36 4.43
CA GLY A 121 0.86 -10.33 4.93
C GLY A 121 1.35 -10.05 6.36
N THR A 122 1.48 -8.77 6.73
CA THR A 122 1.92 -8.37 8.07
C THR A 122 0.81 -8.51 9.11
N LEU A 123 -0.43 -8.20 8.73
CA LEU A 123 -1.62 -8.36 9.57
C LEU A 123 -2.01 -9.84 9.74
N THR A 124 -1.67 -10.70 8.78
CA THR A 124 -1.76 -12.17 8.94
C THR A 124 -0.93 -12.66 10.10
N SER A 125 0.34 -12.27 10.16
CA SER A 125 1.19 -12.61 11.31
C SER A 125 0.67 -11.98 12.60
N ALA A 126 0.05 -10.80 12.55
CA ALA A 126 -0.55 -10.14 13.71
C ALA A 126 -1.71 -10.96 14.29
N ARG A 127 -2.61 -11.46 13.42
CA ARG A 127 -3.68 -12.42 13.78
C ARG A 127 -3.09 -13.68 14.42
N ASP A 128 -2.06 -14.24 13.82
CA ASP A 128 -1.47 -15.50 14.32
C ASP A 128 -0.78 -15.30 15.69
N PHE A 129 -0.17 -14.13 15.95
CA PHE A 129 0.28 -13.75 17.30
C PHE A 129 -0.89 -13.59 18.28
N SER A 130 -2.00 -13.00 17.83
CA SER A 130 -3.22 -12.90 18.65
C SER A 130 -3.74 -14.28 19.06
N ARG A 131 -3.74 -15.25 18.14
CA ARG A 131 -4.10 -16.66 18.42
C ARG A 131 -3.16 -17.33 19.43
N LYS A 132 -1.90 -16.90 19.49
CA LYS A 132 -0.91 -17.33 20.51
C LYS A 132 -1.10 -16.63 21.88
N GLY A 133 -2.12 -15.79 22.03
CA GLY A 133 -2.43 -15.09 23.29
C GLY A 133 -1.61 -13.82 23.51
N VAL A 134 -0.99 -13.27 22.46
CA VAL A 134 -0.42 -11.92 22.51
C VAL A 134 -1.56 -10.92 22.35
N ASN A 135 -1.60 -9.88 23.18
CA ASN A 135 -2.51 -8.76 22.94
C ASN A 135 -2.01 -7.97 21.74
N VAL A 136 -2.80 -7.92 20.66
CA VAL A 136 -2.41 -7.30 19.39
C VAL A 136 -3.44 -6.27 18.97
N ILE A 137 -2.98 -5.13 18.45
CA ILE A 137 -3.79 -4.19 17.66
C ILE A 137 -3.17 -4.03 16.29
N GLY A 138 -3.96 -4.25 15.24
CA GLY A 138 -3.57 -3.99 13.86
C GLY A 138 -3.84 -2.54 13.47
N VAL A 139 -2.95 -1.96 12.67
CA VAL A 139 -3.19 -0.68 11.99
C VAL A 139 -2.88 -0.86 10.51
N PRO A 140 -3.89 -0.72 9.63
CA PRO A 140 -3.77 -1.08 8.22
C PRO A 140 -2.88 -0.10 7.46
N LYS A 141 -1.87 -0.63 6.78
CA LYS A 141 -0.86 0.12 6.04
C LYS A 141 -0.73 -0.39 4.61
N THR A 142 -1.18 0.40 3.64
CA THR A 142 -0.92 0.14 2.21
C THR A 142 -1.14 1.42 1.42
N MET A 143 -0.30 1.65 0.40
CA MET A 143 -0.52 2.73 -0.56
C MET A 143 -1.56 2.33 -1.62
N ASP A 144 -1.83 1.03 -1.77
CA ASP A 144 -2.62 0.48 -2.88
C ASP A 144 -4.14 0.58 -2.61
N ASN A 145 -4.52 0.97 -1.38
CA ASN A 145 -5.91 1.06 -0.89
C ASN A 145 -6.71 -0.23 -1.10
N ASP A 146 -6.04 -1.35 -0.90
CA ASP A 146 -6.48 -2.68 -1.31
C ASP A 146 -6.96 -3.56 -0.14
N LEU A 147 -7.12 -2.96 1.05
CA LEU A 147 -7.68 -3.62 2.24
C LEU A 147 -9.20 -3.45 2.29
N SER A 148 -9.94 -4.56 2.24
CA SER A 148 -11.41 -4.57 2.21
C SER A 148 -12.08 -4.19 3.53
N SER A 149 -11.33 -4.21 4.63
CA SER A 149 -11.85 -3.82 5.94
C SER A 149 -11.96 -2.31 6.12
N THR A 150 -11.38 -1.49 5.24
CA THR A 150 -11.34 -0.03 5.41
C THR A 150 -11.58 0.70 4.09
N ASP A 151 -12.32 1.81 4.16
CA ASP A 151 -12.63 2.64 3.00
C ASP A 151 -11.41 3.36 2.45
N LEU A 152 -10.45 3.66 3.33
CA LEU A 152 -9.20 4.32 2.98
C LEU A 152 -8.06 3.86 3.88
N THR A 153 -6.87 3.79 3.31
CA THR A 153 -5.63 3.58 4.05
C THR A 153 -4.76 4.82 3.94
N TYR A 154 -4.07 5.17 5.03
CA TYR A 154 -3.13 6.27 4.97
C TYR A 154 -1.98 5.93 4.00
N GLY A 155 -1.54 6.94 3.27
CA GLY A 155 -0.50 6.83 2.25
C GLY A 155 -1.05 6.70 0.84
N PHE A 156 -2.31 6.27 0.67
CA PHE A 156 -2.95 6.19 -0.65
C PHE A 156 -3.10 7.58 -1.29
N ILE A 157 -3.57 8.58 -0.54
CA ILE A 157 -3.81 9.93 -1.07
C ILE A 157 -2.47 10.58 -1.47
N SER A 158 -1.42 10.39 -0.69
CA SER A 158 -0.08 10.89 -1.03
C SER A 158 0.50 10.18 -2.26
N ALA A 159 0.35 8.86 -2.35
CA ALA A 159 0.79 8.09 -3.51
C ALA A 159 0.06 8.54 -4.79
N MET A 160 -1.27 8.67 -4.75
CA MET A 160 -2.05 9.10 -5.91
C MET A 160 -1.79 10.57 -6.26
N SER A 161 -1.50 11.45 -5.29
CA SER A 161 -1.03 12.82 -5.56
C SER A 161 0.28 12.85 -6.34
N VAL A 162 1.26 12.03 -5.97
CA VAL A 162 2.52 11.94 -6.72
C VAL A 162 2.26 11.38 -8.12
N GLY A 163 1.46 10.32 -8.25
CA GLY A 163 1.06 9.78 -9.56
C GLY A 163 0.38 10.82 -10.45
N THR A 164 -0.49 11.66 -9.87
CA THR A 164 -1.16 12.77 -10.54
C THR A 164 -0.14 13.78 -11.05
N GLU A 165 0.84 14.18 -10.23
CA GLU A 165 1.90 15.12 -10.63
C GLU A 165 2.71 14.58 -11.81
N PHE A 166 3.03 13.28 -11.82
CA PHE A 166 3.71 12.66 -12.95
C PHE A 166 2.88 12.76 -14.23
N ILE A 167 1.59 12.42 -14.16
CA ILE A 167 0.70 12.54 -15.31
C ILE A 167 0.61 13.99 -15.79
N ASP A 168 0.40 14.96 -14.89
CA ASP A 168 0.34 16.40 -15.23
C ASP A 168 1.59 16.88 -15.96
N ARG A 169 2.77 16.49 -15.47
CA ARG A 169 4.04 16.83 -16.12
C ARG A 169 4.12 16.21 -17.52
N LEU A 170 3.69 14.95 -17.67
CA LEU A 170 3.66 14.27 -18.96
C LEU A 170 2.67 14.90 -19.95
N GLN A 171 1.54 15.44 -19.49
CA GLN A 171 0.57 16.12 -20.35
C GLN A 171 1.22 17.26 -21.14
N THR A 172 2.05 18.07 -20.47
CA THR A 172 2.66 19.27 -21.09
C THR A 172 3.60 18.91 -22.24
N THR A 173 4.45 17.90 -22.05
CA THR A 173 5.39 17.44 -23.08
C THR A 173 4.71 16.60 -24.15
N ALA A 174 3.68 15.81 -23.78
CA ALA A 174 2.87 15.07 -24.75
C ALA A 174 2.18 16.03 -25.73
N LYS A 175 1.54 17.07 -25.20
CA LYS A 175 0.86 18.10 -25.99
C LYS A 175 1.81 18.87 -26.91
N SER A 176 2.99 19.24 -26.42
CA SER A 176 3.95 20.06 -27.18
C SER A 176 4.55 19.33 -28.38
N HIS A 177 4.57 17.99 -28.35
CA HIS A 177 5.23 17.16 -29.36
C HIS A 177 4.28 16.17 -30.05
N HIS A 178 2.97 16.29 -29.83
CA HIS A 178 1.95 15.40 -30.38
C HIS A 178 2.22 13.90 -30.08
N ARG A 179 2.58 13.60 -28.82
CA ARG A 179 3.01 12.26 -28.41
C ARG A 179 1.93 11.48 -27.69
N VAL A 180 2.06 10.16 -27.77
CA VAL A 180 1.40 9.23 -26.86
C VAL A 180 2.40 8.80 -25.80
N ILE A 181 2.06 8.94 -24.52
CA ILE A 181 2.96 8.60 -23.42
C ILE A 181 2.27 7.66 -22.43
N CYS A 182 2.82 6.46 -22.26
CA CYS A 182 2.40 5.49 -21.26
C CYS A 182 3.13 5.73 -19.94
N CYS A 183 2.39 6.04 -18.87
CA CYS A 183 2.91 6.22 -17.52
C CYS A 183 2.56 5.00 -16.67
N GLU A 184 3.57 4.20 -16.31
CA GLU A 184 3.39 3.04 -15.42
C GLU A 184 3.17 3.52 -13.98
N LEU A 185 2.11 3.06 -13.32
CA LEU A 185 1.77 3.38 -11.94
C LEU A 185 1.68 2.11 -11.10
N MET A 186 2.00 2.26 -9.81
CA MET A 186 1.87 1.18 -8.83
C MET A 186 0.38 0.86 -8.57
N GLY A 187 0.13 -0.26 -7.89
CA GLY A 187 -1.22 -0.71 -7.53
C GLY A 187 -1.40 -2.21 -7.68
N ARG A 188 -0.40 -2.90 -8.27
CA ARG A 188 -0.35 -4.35 -8.35
C ARG A 188 -1.66 -4.94 -8.91
N ASP A 189 -2.43 -5.65 -8.08
CA ASP A 189 -3.65 -6.34 -8.50
C ASP A 189 -4.93 -5.48 -8.37
N ALA A 190 -4.79 -4.24 -7.87
CA ALA A 190 -5.87 -3.26 -7.70
C ALA A 190 -5.59 -1.94 -8.47
N GLY A 191 -6.61 -1.40 -9.14
CA GLY A 191 -6.50 -0.24 -10.01
C GLY A 191 -6.56 1.13 -9.33
N TRP A 192 -6.62 1.22 -8.00
CA TRP A 192 -6.99 2.45 -7.29
C TRP A 192 -6.07 3.64 -7.59
N ILE A 193 -4.75 3.45 -7.53
CA ILE A 193 -3.79 4.53 -7.79
C ILE A 193 -3.91 5.00 -9.25
N ALA A 194 -3.90 4.06 -10.20
CA ALA A 194 -3.97 4.38 -11.62
C ALA A 194 -5.28 5.08 -12.00
N LEU A 195 -6.40 4.65 -11.42
CA LEU A 195 -7.70 5.29 -11.63
C LEU A 195 -7.71 6.72 -11.07
N TYR A 196 -7.36 6.90 -9.79
CA TYR A 196 -7.39 8.22 -9.18
C TYR A 196 -6.40 9.19 -9.83
N ALA A 197 -5.14 8.77 -10.01
CA ALA A 197 -4.12 9.59 -10.64
C ALA A 197 -4.44 9.86 -12.11
N GLY A 198 -4.95 8.85 -12.84
CA GLY A 198 -5.40 8.97 -14.21
C GLY A 198 -6.47 10.04 -14.38
N LEU A 199 -7.53 9.99 -13.56
CA LEU A 199 -8.61 10.97 -13.63
C LEU A 199 -8.15 12.36 -13.20
N ALA A 200 -7.44 12.47 -12.08
CA ALA A 200 -6.97 13.74 -11.55
C ALA A 200 -5.97 14.44 -12.49
N GLY A 201 -5.08 13.66 -13.14
CA GLY A 201 -4.11 14.15 -14.12
C GLY A 201 -4.64 14.21 -15.56
N ASN A 202 -5.95 14.01 -15.76
CA ASN A 202 -6.61 14.08 -17.07
C ASN A 202 -6.01 13.13 -18.14
N ALA A 203 -5.65 11.92 -17.74
CA ALA A 203 -5.21 10.87 -18.67
C ALA A 203 -6.35 10.54 -19.66
N GLY A 204 -6.01 10.42 -20.94
CA GLY A 204 -7.01 10.05 -21.96
C GLY A 204 -7.38 8.57 -21.89
N VAL A 205 -6.46 7.74 -21.38
CA VAL A 205 -6.65 6.29 -21.22
C VAL A 205 -6.17 5.89 -19.82
N CYS A 206 -6.92 5.01 -19.15
CA CYS A 206 -6.57 4.44 -17.86
C CYS A 206 -6.69 2.91 -17.92
N LEU A 207 -5.56 2.20 -17.83
CA LEU A 207 -5.51 0.75 -17.86
C LEU A 207 -5.38 0.22 -16.43
N ILE A 208 -6.38 -0.56 -15.98
CA ILE A 208 -6.44 -1.10 -14.61
C ILE A 208 -6.57 -2.63 -14.60
N PRO A 209 -6.13 -3.32 -13.52
CA PRO A 209 -6.20 -4.79 -13.41
C PRO A 209 -7.61 -5.39 -13.53
N GLU A 210 -8.63 -4.58 -13.25
CA GLU A 210 -10.04 -5.00 -13.23
C GLU A 210 -10.71 -4.95 -14.61
N ILE A 211 -10.16 -4.18 -15.56
CA ILE A 211 -10.72 -4.00 -16.90
C ILE A 211 -9.66 -4.42 -17.94
N PRO A 212 -9.79 -5.62 -18.53
CA PRO A 212 -8.86 -6.08 -19.57
C PRO A 212 -8.96 -5.20 -20.82
N PHE A 213 -7.82 -4.92 -21.46
CA PHE A 213 -7.76 -4.00 -22.60
C PHE A 213 -7.29 -4.65 -23.91
N THR A 214 -7.54 -3.98 -25.03
CA THR A 214 -6.96 -4.30 -26.34
C THR A 214 -6.21 -3.09 -26.91
N ILE A 215 -5.15 -3.35 -27.68
CA ILE A 215 -4.36 -2.29 -28.32
C ILE A 215 -5.21 -1.60 -29.40
N GLU A 216 -6.08 -2.36 -30.05
CA GLU A 216 -6.99 -1.89 -31.08
C GLU A 216 -7.98 -0.84 -30.54
N ASN A 217 -8.58 -1.08 -29.37
CA ASN A 217 -9.53 -0.12 -28.79
C ASN A 217 -8.81 1.14 -28.28
N ILE A 218 -7.61 1.00 -27.72
CA ILE A 218 -6.78 2.16 -27.35
C ILE A 218 -6.43 2.98 -28.59
N ALA A 219 -6.00 2.34 -29.69
CA ALA A 219 -5.66 3.02 -30.94
C ALA A 219 -6.86 3.75 -31.56
N LYS A 220 -8.05 3.13 -31.56
CA LYS A 220 -9.31 3.79 -31.99
C LYS A 220 -9.61 5.04 -31.17
N HIS A 221 -9.42 4.95 -29.86
CA HIS A 221 -9.64 6.09 -28.97
C HIS A 221 -8.66 7.23 -29.25
N ILE A 222 -7.37 6.92 -29.46
CA ILE A 222 -6.36 7.91 -29.84
C ILE A 222 -6.74 8.59 -31.16
N ALA A 223 -7.10 7.83 -32.19
CA ALA A 223 -7.53 8.39 -33.48
C ALA A 223 -8.74 9.35 -33.33
N LYS A 224 -9.72 8.98 -32.50
CA LYS A 224 -10.86 9.86 -32.19
C LYS A 224 -10.45 11.16 -31.50
N ARG A 225 -9.43 11.12 -30.63
CA ARG A 225 -8.89 12.32 -29.98
C ARG A 225 -8.16 13.21 -30.99
N ASP A 226 -7.42 12.61 -31.94
CA ASP A 226 -6.75 13.35 -33.02
C ASP A 226 -7.78 14.10 -33.89
N GLU A 227 -8.88 13.44 -34.26
CA GLU A 227 -9.99 14.04 -35.00
C GLU A 227 -10.63 15.23 -34.25
N GLN A 228 -10.56 15.22 -32.91
CA GLN A 228 -11.04 16.30 -32.05
C GLN A 228 -10.02 17.44 -31.87
N GLY A 229 -8.86 17.37 -32.53
CA GLY A 229 -7.79 18.36 -32.41
C GLY A 229 -6.94 18.19 -31.15
N LEU A 230 -6.94 16.99 -30.55
CA LEU A 230 -6.10 16.61 -29.41
C LEU A 230 -5.07 15.55 -29.85
N PRO A 231 -4.03 15.91 -30.63
CA PRO A 231 -3.08 14.97 -31.23
C PRO A 231 -2.06 14.44 -30.20
N TYR A 232 -2.50 14.15 -28.97
CA TYR A 232 -1.67 13.66 -27.89
C TYR A 232 -2.52 12.92 -26.86
N THR A 233 -1.93 11.91 -26.23
CA THR A 233 -2.61 11.10 -25.20
C THR A 233 -1.62 10.64 -24.14
N VAL A 234 -1.87 10.98 -22.89
CA VAL A 234 -1.22 10.31 -21.76
C VAL A 234 -2.09 9.13 -21.33
N ILE A 235 -1.46 7.97 -21.17
CA ILE A 235 -2.07 6.70 -20.77
C ILE A 235 -1.57 6.37 -19.37
N ALA A 236 -2.45 6.33 -18.38
CA ALA A 236 -2.15 5.82 -17.05
C ALA A 236 -2.22 4.28 -17.07
N VAL A 237 -1.14 3.59 -16.70
CA VAL A 237 -1.02 2.14 -16.81
C VAL A 237 -0.72 1.54 -15.44
N ALA A 238 -1.70 0.91 -14.79
CA ALA A 238 -1.43 0.13 -13.58
C ALA A 238 -0.52 -1.06 -13.90
N GLU A 239 0.51 -1.31 -13.10
CA GLU A 239 1.51 -2.36 -13.34
C GLU A 239 0.91 -3.78 -13.50
N GLY A 240 -0.24 -4.07 -12.87
CA GLY A 240 -0.94 -5.35 -13.01
C GLY A 240 -2.15 -5.34 -13.95
N ALA A 241 -2.32 -4.28 -14.75
CA ALA A 241 -3.27 -4.30 -15.86
C ALA A 241 -2.94 -5.44 -16.84
N LYS A 242 -3.94 -5.90 -17.59
CA LYS A 242 -3.82 -7.08 -18.44
C LYS A 242 -4.53 -6.90 -19.76
N TYR A 243 -3.99 -7.54 -20.78
CA TYR A 243 -4.63 -7.63 -22.09
C TYR A 243 -5.89 -8.51 -21.99
N ALA A 244 -6.81 -8.33 -22.93
CA ALA A 244 -8.06 -9.09 -23.02
C ALA A 244 -7.85 -10.60 -23.18
N ASP A 245 -6.73 -11.02 -23.76
CA ASP A 245 -6.31 -12.43 -23.88
C ASP A 245 -5.76 -13.02 -22.57
N GLY A 246 -5.70 -12.22 -21.50
CA GLY A 246 -5.17 -12.60 -20.19
C GLY A 246 -3.68 -12.34 -20.01
N THR A 247 -2.97 -11.84 -21.02
CA THR A 247 -1.53 -11.57 -20.93
C THR A 247 -1.24 -10.55 -19.83
N LYS A 248 -0.38 -10.93 -18.88
CA LYS A 248 0.22 -10.08 -17.85
C LYS A 248 1.72 -9.93 -18.11
N VAL A 249 2.28 -8.76 -17.83
CA VAL A 249 3.73 -8.52 -17.94
C VAL A 249 4.38 -8.66 -16.58
N ILE A 250 5.22 -9.68 -16.43
CA ILE A 250 5.99 -9.93 -15.20
C ILE A 250 7.42 -9.49 -15.45
N GLY A 251 7.90 -8.53 -14.66
CA GLY A 251 9.28 -8.06 -14.75
C GLY A 251 10.27 -9.04 -14.11
N LYS A 252 9.93 -9.58 -12.94
CA LYS A 252 10.80 -10.53 -12.21
C LYS A 252 10.02 -11.47 -11.30
N ILE A 253 10.54 -12.68 -11.10
CA ILE A 253 10.11 -13.61 -10.05
C ILE A 253 11.21 -13.67 -8.96
N VAL A 254 10.82 -13.56 -7.69
CA VAL A 254 11.69 -13.63 -6.51
C VAL A 254 11.16 -14.72 -5.59
N GLU A 255 11.67 -15.94 -5.77
CA GLU A 255 11.16 -17.14 -5.07
C GLU A 255 11.15 -16.99 -3.53
N ASP A 256 12.18 -16.36 -2.96
CA ASP A 256 12.31 -16.15 -1.51
C ASP A 256 11.52 -14.95 -0.96
N SER A 257 10.42 -14.57 -1.60
CA SER A 257 9.58 -13.43 -1.21
C SER A 257 8.18 -13.94 -0.87
N PRO A 258 7.54 -13.45 0.21
CA PRO A 258 6.12 -13.76 0.49
C PRO A 258 5.22 -13.41 -0.70
N ASP A 259 5.69 -12.46 -1.50
CA ASP A 259 5.14 -12.11 -2.79
C ASP A 259 6.22 -12.30 -3.89
N PRO A 260 6.18 -13.42 -4.64
CA PRO A 260 7.20 -13.74 -5.63
C PRO A 260 7.15 -12.90 -6.90
N VAL A 261 5.98 -12.37 -7.29
CA VAL A 261 5.80 -11.74 -8.60
C VAL A 261 6.06 -10.24 -8.50
N ARG A 262 6.96 -9.73 -9.34
CA ARG A 262 7.23 -8.30 -9.50
C ARG A 262 6.73 -7.85 -10.87
N TYR A 263 5.65 -7.09 -10.87
CA TYR A 263 5.16 -6.40 -12.06
C TYR A 263 6.11 -5.25 -12.40
N SER A 264 6.39 -5.08 -13.69
CA SER A 264 7.18 -3.97 -14.25
C SER A 264 7.19 -4.10 -15.77
N GLY A 265 7.16 -2.97 -16.47
CA GLY A 265 7.41 -2.92 -17.92
C GLY A 265 6.15 -3.10 -18.78
N LEU A 266 4.96 -3.10 -18.18
CA LEU A 266 3.71 -3.12 -18.92
C LEU A 266 3.55 -1.84 -19.76
N ALA A 267 3.89 -0.67 -19.23
CA ALA A 267 3.80 0.59 -19.98
C ALA A 267 4.73 0.60 -21.20
N ALA A 268 5.93 -0.01 -21.09
CA ALA A 268 6.85 -0.16 -22.20
C ALA A 268 6.27 -1.11 -23.27
N LYS A 269 5.74 -2.26 -22.86
CA LYS A 269 5.08 -3.18 -23.78
C LYS A 269 3.89 -2.54 -24.50
N VAL A 270 3.03 -1.83 -23.77
CA VAL A 270 1.88 -1.11 -24.33
C VAL A 270 2.34 -0.05 -25.33
N ALA A 271 3.42 0.69 -25.02
CA ALA A 271 4.00 1.65 -25.94
C ALA A 271 4.50 0.97 -27.23
N ASP A 272 5.27 -0.11 -27.11
CA ASP A 272 5.80 -0.87 -28.27
C ASP A 272 4.69 -1.45 -29.15
N ASP A 273 3.60 -1.93 -28.54
CA ASP A 273 2.46 -2.49 -29.28
C ASP A 273 1.62 -1.39 -29.94
N LEU A 274 1.43 -0.25 -29.28
CA LEU A 274 0.74 0.91 -29.87
C LEU A 274 1.52 1.49 -31.04
N GLU A 275 2.83 1.68 -30.92
CA GLU A 275 3.65 2.31 -31.98
C GLU A 275 3.55 1.59 -33.33
N LYS A 276 3.26 0.28 -33.32
CA LYS A 276 3.03 -0.54 -34.53
C LYS A 276 1.71 -0.21 -35.25
N VAL A 277 0.71 0.30 -34.53
CA VAL A 277 -0.66 0.52 -35.05
C VAL A 277 -1.06 1.99 -35.13
N ILE A 278 -0.31 2.90 -34.51
CA ILE A 278 -0.50 4.36 -34.61
C ILE A 278 0.77 5.05 -35.18
N PRO A 279 1.14 4.81 -36.45
CA PRO A 279 2.43 5.22 -37.02
C PRO A 279 2.63 6.75 -37.12
N ASN A 280 1.58 7.54 -36.90
CA ASN A 280 1.63 9.00 -36.92
C ASN A 280 2.02 9.62 -35.56
N HIS A 281 2.16 8.80 -34.51
CA HIS A 281 2.59 9.24 -33.20
C HIS A 281 3.90 8.59 -32.79
N GLU A 282 4.78 9.42 -32.21
CA GLU A 282 5.87 8.92 -31.39
C GLU A 282 5.29 8.44 -30.05
N VAL A 283 5.53 7.18 -29.70
CA VAL A 283 5.04 6.59 -28.45
C VAL A 283 6.19 6.44 -27.46
N ARG A 284 5.97 6.85 -26.21
CA ARG A 284 6.98 6.78 -25.14
C ARG A 284 6.40 6.07 -23.92
N SER A 285 7.27 5.52 -23.09
CA SER A 285 6.90 5.00 -21.77
C SER A 285 7.74 5.62 -20.66
N VAL A 286 7.13 5.88 -19.51
CA VAL A 286 7.80 6.38 -18.29
C VAL A 286 7.34 5.53 -17.11
N ASN A 287 8.29 5.15 -16.25
CA ASN A 287 8.01 4.45 -15.00
C ASN A 287 8.59 5.26 -13.81
N PRO A 288 7.76 5.99 -13.06
CA PRO A 288 8.15 6.65 -11.81
C PRO A 288 8.59 5.66 -10.72
N GLY A 289 8.08 4.43 -10.76
CA GLY A 289 8.42 3.34 -9.86
C GLY A 289 8.27 3.74 -8.39
N HIS A 290 9.34 3.51 -7.63
CA HIS A 290 9.35 3.71 -6.17
C HIS A 290 9.26 5.18 -5.75
N ILE A 291 9.35 6.15 -6.66
CA ILE A 291 9.13 7.56 -6.32
C ILE A 291 7.70 7.77 -5.76
N ILE A 292 6.72 7.00 -6.25
CA ILE A 292 5.31 7.06 -5.80
C ILE A 292 5.17 6.67 -4.31
N ARG A 293 6.11 5.89 -3.77
CA ARG A 293 6.14 5.51 -2.33
C ARG A 293 6.80 6.54 -1.44
N GLY A 294 7.72 7.31 -1.99
CA GLY A 294 8.59 8.20 -1.24
C GLY A 294 8.09 9.64 -1.18
N GLY A 295 8.80 10.46 -0.41
CA GLY A 295 8.57 11.90 -0.36
C GLY A 295 7.62 12.35 0.75
N ASP A 296 7.16 13.59 0.60
CA ASP A 296 6.35 14.27 1.61
C ASP A 296 4.93 13.71 1.67
N ILE A 297 4.36 13.72 2.87
CA ILE A 297 3.01 13.23 3.11
C ILE A 297 2.02 14.39 2.91
N THR A 298 0.91 14.14 2.21
CA THR A 298 -0.15 15.14 2.04
C THR A 298 -0.83 15.50 3.37
N PRO A 299 -1.41 16.71 3.52
CA PRO A 299 -2.13 17.08 4.74
C PRO A 299 -3.24 16.11 5.13
N TYR A 300 -3.97 15.57 4.14
CA TYR A 300 -5.04 14.61 4.38
C TYR A 300 -4.51 13.32 5.00
N ASP A 301 -3.45 12.73 4.44
CA ASP A 301 -2.86 11.51 5.02
C ASP A 301 -2.27 11.76 6.40
N ARG A 302 -1.70 12.95 6.69
CA ARG A 302 -1.24 13.28 8.05
C ARG A 302 -2.39 13.28 9.04
N ILE A 303 -3.54 13.87 8.69
CA ILE A 303 -4.75 13.86 9.53
C ILE A 303 -5.28 12.44 9.67
N LEU A 304 -5.34 11.67 8.59
CA LEU A 304 -5.78 10.28 8.63
C LEU A 304 -4.88 9.43 9.54
N SER A 305 -3.56 9.57 9.44
CA SER A 305 -2.60 8.92 10.33
C SER A 305 -2.82 9.27 11.81
N ILE A 306 -3.18 10.53 12.12
CA ILE A 306 -3.55 10.93 13.49
C ILE A 306 -4.78 10.16 13.94
N ARG A 307 -5.82 10.07 13.10
CA ARG A 307 -7.06 9.37 13.45
C ARG A 307 -6.82 7.86 13.68
N PHE A 308 -6.05 7.22 12.82
CA PHE A 308 -5.66 5.81 13.00
C PHE A 308 -4.85 5.58 14.28
N GLY A 309 -3.84 6.43 14.55
CA GLY A 309 -3.01 6.29 15.74
C GLY A 309 -3.75 6.52 17.05
N VAL A 310 -4.64 7.52 17.10
CA VAL A 310 -5.48 7.77 18.28
C VAL A 310 -6.43 6.59 18.53
N LYS A 311 -7.14 6.14 17.49
CA LYS A 311 -8.08 5.01 17.62
C LYS A 311 -7.36 3.74 18.06
N ALA A 312 -6.15 3.47 17.56
CA ALA A 312 -5.35 2.33 18.01
C ALA A 312 -5.11 2.37 19.53
N CYS A 313 -4.74 3.53 20.09
CA CYS A 313 -4.56 3.67 21.53
C CYS A 313 -5.88 3.56 22.32
N GLU A 314 -7.01 4.03 21.79
CA GLU A 314 -8.33 3.83 22.40
C GLU A 314 -8.70 2.35 22.51
N LEU A 315 -8.48 1.57 21.45
CA LEU A 315 -8.71 0.12 21.48
C LEU A 315 -7.83 -0.59 22.53
N ILE A 316 -6.60 -0.11 22.74
CA ILE A 316 -5.70 -0.64 23.77
C ILE A 316 -6.25 -0.36 25.17
N ASP A 317 -6.71 0.86 25.43
CA ASP A 317 -7.25 1.27 26.73
C ASP A 317 -8.57 0.54 27.05
N GLU A 318 -9.40 0.32 26.02
CA GLU A 318 -10.66 -0.43 26.12
C GLU A 318 -10.47 -1.96 26.19
N GLY A 319 -9.24 -2.46 26.08
CA GLY A 319 -8.94 -3.90 26.12
C GLY A 319 -9.43 -4.68 24.90
N LEU A 320 -9.72 -4.00 23.79
CA LEU A 320 -10.25 -4.57 22.54
C LEU A 320 -9.14 -5.18 21.68
N PHE A 321 -8.37 -6.10 22.25
CA PHE A 321 -7.28 -6.79 21.57
C PHE A 321 -7.79 -7.76 20.49
N GLY A 322 -6.93 -8.08 19.52
CA GLY A 322 -7.26 -8.93 18.38
C GLY A 322 -8.01 -8.21 17.27
N ASN A 323 -8.06 -6.88 17.31
CA ASN A 323 -8.75 -6.04 16.32
C ASN A 323 -7.78 -5.21 15.50
N VAL A 324 -8.25 -4.77 14.33
CA VAL A 324 -7.59 -3.83 13.44
C VAL A 324 -8.45 -2.58 13.28
N VAL A 325 -7.80 -1.42 13.33
CA VAL A 325 -8.47 -0.12 13.14
C VAL A 325 -8.95 0.02 11.69
N THR A 326 -10.15 0.56 11.48
CA THR A 326 -10.73 0.80 10.16
C THR A 326 -11.32 2.19 10.04
N LEU A 327 -11.52 2.64 8.80
CA LEU A 327 -12.29 3.83 8.46
C LEU A 327 -13.54 3.40 7.69
N HIS A 328 -14.71 3.81 8.17
CA HIS A 328 -15.99 3.66 7.46
C HIS A 328 -16.69 5.01 7.35
N GLY A 329 -16.77 5.54 6.13
CA GLY A 329 -17.16 6.91 5.85
C GLY A 329 -16.29 7.89 6.63
N GLU A 330 -16.93 8.65 7.53
CA GLU A 330 -16.25 9.63 8.38
C GLU A 330 -15.85 9.07 9.75
N ASN A 331 -16.17 7.82 10.08
CA ASN A 331 -15.98 7.27 11.42
C ASN A 331 -14.77 6.33 11.49
N MET A 332 -13.97 6.48 12.55
CA MET A 332 -12.96 5.49 12.91
C MET A 332 -13.64 4.34 13.66
N ASP A 333 -13.43 3.12 13.20
CA ASP A 333 -14.02 1.91 13.75
C ASP A 333 -12.95 0.82 13.90
N TYR A 334 -13.38 -0.41 14.14
CA TYR A 334 -12.52 -1.58 14.16
C TYR A 334 -13.26 -2.83 13.70
N THR A 335 -12.50 -3.84 13.31
CA THR A 335 -12.97 -5.19 13.04
C THR A 335 -11.96 -6.20 13.56
N SER A 336 -12.36 -7.46 13.70
CA SER A 336 -11.46 -8.51 14.15
C SER A 336 -10.37 -8.80 13.10
N LEU A 337 -9.14 -9.04 13.56
CA LEU A 337 -8.04 -9.53 12.72
C LEU A 337 -8.39 -10.86 12.01
N GLU A 338 -9.31 -11.64 12.58
CA GLU A 338 -9.85 -12.85 11.96
C GLU A 338 -10.72 -12.55 10.72
N GLU A 339 -11.48 -11.44 10.74
CA GLU A 339 -12.37 -11.07 9.64
C GLU A 339 -11.61 -10.45 8.46
N VAL A 340 -10.49 -9.78 8.74
CA VAL A 340 -9.67 -9.10 7.73
C VAL A 340 -8.77 -10.07 6.97
N ILE A 341 -8.33 -11.17 7.58
CA ILE A 341 -7.31 -12.05 7.02
C ILE A 341 -7.82 -13.48 6.83
N GLY A 342 -7.79 -13.98 5.58
CA GLY A 342 -8.19 -15.34 5.18
C GLY A 342 -9.50 -15.34 4.37
N ASP A 343 -10.07 -16.50 4.02
CA ASP A 343 -11.36 -16.64 3.31
C ASP A 343 -12.60 -16.12 4.09
N ALA A 344 -12.39 -15.29 5.11
CA ALA A 344 -13.41 -14.64 5.91
C ALA A 344 -14.13 -13.53 5.12
N LYS A 345 -15.14 -12.93 5.76
CA LYS A 345 -16.08 -11.94 5.21
C LYS A 345 -15.46 -10.81 4.36
N PHE A 346 -14.23 -10.39 4.67
CA PHE A 346 -13.48 -9.35 3.94
C PHE A 346 -12.27 -9.88 3.15
N GLY A 347 -12.08 -11.20 3.11
CA GLY A 347 -10.91 -11.94 2.61
C GLY A 347 -10.51 -11.80 1.14
N LYS A 348 -11.15 -10.89 0.42
CA LYS A 348 -10.78 -10.53 -0.94
C LYS A 348 -10.13 -9.16 -0.89
N GLN A 349 -9.02 -9.01 -1.59
CA GLN A 349 -8.41 -7.71 -1.83
C GLN A 349 -9.47 -6.73 -2.37
N LYS A 350 -9.46 -5.49 -1.88
CA LYS A 350 -10.38 -4.43 -2.33
C LYS A 350 -9.96 -3.99 -3.73
N ARG A 351 -10.80 -4.29 -4.71
CA ARG A 351 -10.58 -3.96 -6.13
C ARG A 351 -11.53 -2.87 -6.58
N VAL A 352 -11.15 -2.16 -7.63
CA VAL A 352 -12.06 -1.23 -8.32
C VAL A 352 -13.25 -2.01 -8.85
N ASP A 353 -14.47 -1.54 -8.60
CA ASP A 353 -15.65 -2.07 -9.30
C ASP A 353 -15.64 -1.57 -10.76
N PRO A 354 -15.51 -2.44 -11.78
CA PRO A 354 -15.55 -2.04 -13.19
C PRO A 354 -16.84 -1.32 -13.58
N ASN A 355 -17.92 -1.57 -12.86
CA ASN A 355 -19.21 -0.93 -13.08
C ASN A 355 -19.49 0.16 -12.05
N GLY A 356 -18.53 0.47 -11.18
CA GLY A 356 -18.67 1.40 -10.06
C GLY A 356 -18.78 2.86 -10.50
N GLU A 357 -19.18 3.73 -9.58
CA GLU A 357 -19.43 5.15 -9.86
C GLU A 357 -18.21 5.84 -10.49
N LEU A 358 -17.01 5.63 -9.96
CA LEU A 358 -15.82 6.31 -10.44
C LEU A 358 -15.43 5.87 -11.86
N VAL A 359 -15.60 4.58 -12.22
CA VAL A 359 -15.36 4.09 -13.58
C VAL A 359 -16.41 4.65 -14.55
N ARG A 360 -17.69 4.69 -14.15
CA ARG A 360 -18.74 5.32 -14.96
C ARG A 360 -18.48 6.81 -15.16
N ALA A 361 -18.04 7.53 -14.13
CA ALA A 361 -17.66 8.93 -14.21
C ALA A 361 -16.47 9.13 -15.16
N ALA A 362 -15.44 8.27 -15.07
CA ALA A 362 -14.30 8.26 -15.97
C ALA A 362 -14.74 8.11 -17.44
N LYS A 363 -15.55 7.08 -17.74
CA LYS A 363 -16.10 6.87 -19.09
C LYS A 363 -16.95 8.06 -19.55
N ALA A 364 -17.76 8.64 -18.67
CA ALA A 364 -18.62 9.79 -18.99
C ALA A 364 -17.86 11.06 -19.35
N VAL A 365 -16.68 11.30 -18.74
CA VAL A 365 -15.79 12.41 -19.12
C VAL A 365 -14.85 12.08 -20.27
N GLY A 366 -14.99 10.87 -20.86
CA GLY A 366 -14.29 10.46 -22.08
C GLY A 366 -12.98 9.70 -21.85
N VAL A 367 -12.69 9.23 -20.63
CA VAL A 367 -11.54 8.34 -20.38
C VAL A 367 -11.81 6.96 -20.94
N CYS A 368 -10.87 6.42 -21.71
CA CYS A 368 -10.92 5.07 -22.24
C CYS A 368 -10.22 4.06 -21.32
N PHE A 369 -10.76 2.85 -21.18
CA PHE A 369 -10.12 1.74 -20.46
C PHE A 369 -9.56 0.65 -21.39
N GLY A 370 -9.70 0.84 -22.72
CA GLY A 370 -9.27 -0.11 -23.75
C GLY A 370 -10.19 -1.32 -23.90
N ASP A 371 -11.35 -1.31 -23.26
CA ASP A 371 -12.39 -2.36 -23.29
C ASP A 371 -13.41 -2.18 -24.41
N GLU A 372 -13.63 -0.95 -24.89
CA GLU A 372 -14.64 -0.59 -25.90
C GLU A 372 -14.10 0.30 -27.03
#